data_AF-A0A1V2PP26-F1
#
_entry.id   AF-A0A1V2PP26-F1
#
_cell.length_a   1.000
_cell.length_b   1.000
_cell.length_c   1.000
_cell.angle_alpha   90.00
_cell.angle_beta   90.00
_cell.angle_gamma   90.00
#
_symmetry.space_group_name_H-M   'P 1'
#
loop_
_entity.id
_entity.type
_entity.pdbx_description
1 polymer ?
#
loop_
_entity_poly.entity_id
_entity_poly.type
_entity_poly.pdbx_seq_one_letter_code
_entity_poly.pdbx_strand_id
1 'polypeptide(L)'
;MGIFTRKSRLPRTDGLVLDRTWSDRDLDAAVAAVEVGDFDTALAGFKAQTGDRRAVWNGGLAEAAIGRSEQLEARLEELGGRDPDLLLWLAQTLVLEGWRIRSGQQAKYVSEQQFATFHDILRTAYEVVGLAIETAPDDATPWTVYQWVAIGLGADLETHEALFQEAIARHPASYAAHGNKVHAIAPKWYGTSLDEMLAFAAETADRAAPGSVLSAVLAKAVAEARLHVFSFTDANAVKKVAAATKLTNKWADPLLASRQKWLQPGRAPEAPDLDAHNYYAYLLKNVHSGEGQASADAMFNRVSTLPWAYSGDPLEAFAEKYRR
;
A
#
# COMPACT_ATOMS: atom_id res chain seq x y z
N MET A 1 15.99 -34.64 35.65
CA MET A 1 15.95 -33.19 35.36
C MET A 1 15.25 -33.00 34.03
N GLY A 2 13.99 -32.57 34.04
CA GLY A 2 13.21 -32.35 32.82
C GLY A 2 13.65 -31.09 32.11
N ILE A 3 14.07 -31.23 30.86
CA ILE A 3 14.34 -30.12 29.95
C ILE A 3 12.97 -29.51 29.61
N PHE A 4 12.69 -28.34 30.19
CA PHE A 4 11.52 -27.55 29.82
C PHE A 4 11.70 -27.05 28.37
N THR A 5 11.13 -27.77 27.42
CA THR A 5 10.76 -27.19 26.13
C THR A 5 9.77 -26.07 26.42
N ARG A 6 10.22 -24.82 26.37
CA ARG A 6 9.31 -23.67 26.24
C ARG A 6 8.52 -23.92 24.96
N LYS A 7 7.27 -24.40 25.08
CA LYS A 7 6.30 -24.31 23.99
C LYS A 7 6.21 -22.83 23.66
N SER A 8 6.77 -22.44 22.52
CA SER A 8 6.50 -21.13 21.92
C SER A 8 4.98 -21.00 21.86
N ARG A 9 4.41 -20.05 22.61
CA ARG A 9 3.00 -19.73 22.44
C ARG A 9 2.87 -19.11 21.05
N LEU A 10 2.04 -19.70 20.20
CA LEU A 10 1.73 -19.12 18.90
C LEU A 10 1.24 -17.68 19.09
N PRO A 11 1.58 -16.76 18.16
CA PRO A 11 1.14 -15.37 18.24
C PRO A 11 -0.39 -15.27 18.30
N ARG A 12 -0.92 -14.38 19.14
CA ARG A 12 -2.38 -14.20 19.29
C ARG A 12 -2.94 -13.29 18.20
N THR A 13 -3.41 -13.88 17.11
CA THR A 13 -3.98 -13.17 15.96
C THR A 13 -5.49 -12.91 16.10
N ASP A 14 -6.16 -13.44 17.13
CA ASP A 14 -7.60 -13.31 17.34
C ASP A 14 -8.09 -11.86 17.27
N GLY A 15 -9.09 -11.59 16.41
CA GLY A 15 -9.68 -10.26 16.24
C GLY A 15 -8.80 -9.24 15.49
N LEU A 16 -7.66 -9.65 14.92
CA LEU A 16 -6.99 -8.86 13.89
C LEU A 16 -7.73 -9.00 12.56
N VAL A 17 -7.75 -7.92 11.79
CA VAL A 17 -8.34 -7.86 10.45
C VAL A 17 -7.24 -7.45 9.48
N LEU A 18 -6.97 -8.27 8.47
CA LEU A 18 -5.94 -8.01 7.46
C LEU A 18 -6.50 -7.15 6.32
N ASP A 19 -5.70 -6.20 5.84
CA ASP A 19 -5.93 -5.37 4.63
C ASP A 19 -7.26 -4.62 4.59
N ARG A 20 -7.81 -4.33 5.78
CA ARG A 20 -8.93 -3.42 5.96
C ARG A 20 -8.54 -2.15 6.70
N THR A 21 -7.48 -1.47 6.25
CA THR A 21 -6.86 -0.30 6.90
C THR A 21 -7.64 1.00 6.72
N TRP A 22 -8.94 0.96 7.04
CA TRP A 22 -9.86 2.10 7.05
C TRP A 22 -10.75 2.07 8.29
N SER A 23 -11.22 3.24 8.72
CA SER A 23 -12.26 3.38 9.75
C SER A 23 -13.53 3.92 9.11
N ASP A 24 -14.10 3.15 8.18
CA ASP A 24 -15.23 3.52 7.34
C ASP A 24 -16.23 2.36 7.29
N ARG A 25 -17.40 2.55 7.92
CA ARG A 25 -18.45 1.52 7.99
C ARG A 25 -19.15 1.33 6.66
N ASP A 26 -19.21 2.38 5.84
CA ASP A 26 -19.85 2.30 4.52
C ASP A 26 -18.96 1.48 3.59
N LEU A 27 -17.63 1.63 3.69
CA LEU A 27 -16.69 0.77 2.97
C LEU A 27 -16.72 -0.68 3.47
N ASP A 28 -16.83 -0.93 4.79
CA ASP A 28 -17.01 -2.29 5.30
C ASP A 28 -18.28 -2.95 4.73
N ALA A 29 -19.39 -2.20 4.62
CA ALA A 29 -20.62 -2.70 4.04
C ALA A 29 -20.49 -2.94 2.52
N ALA A 30 -19.83 -2.04 1.80
CA ALA A 30 -19.59 -2.18 0.37
C ALA A 30 -18.69 -3.40 0.07
N VAL A 31 -17.63 -3.62 0.84
CA VAL A 31 -16.79 -4.83 0.75
C VAL A 31 -17.60 -6.10 0.99
N ALA A 32 -18.46 -6.13 2.01
CA ALA A 32 -19.33 -7.28 2.26
C ALA A 32 -20.33 -7.53 1.11
N ALA A 33 -20.79 -6.47 0.43
CA ALA A 33 -21.64 -6.60 -0.77
C ALA A 33 -20.89 -7.28 -1.92
N VAL A 34 -19.63 -6.89 -2.18
CA VAL A 34 -18.76 -7.54 -3.19
C VAL A 34 -18.57 -9.03 -2.88
N GLU A 35 -18.35 -9.38 -1.61
CA GLU A 35 -18.15 -10.78 -1.18
C GLU A 35 -19.35 -11.68 -1.51
N VAL A 36 -20.58 -11.13 -1.48
CA VAL A 36 -21.81 -11.86 -1.85
C VAL A 36 -22.24 -11.64 -3.30
N GLY A 37 -21.46 -10.91 -4.11
CA GLY A 37 -21.73 -10.66 -5.54
C GLY A 37 -22.68 -9.50 -5.84
N ASP A 38 -22.98 -8.65 -4.86
CA ASP A 38 -23.76 -7.43 -5.06
C ASP A 38 -22.83 -6.25 -5.42
N PHE A 39 -22.43 -6.21 -6.69
CA PHE A 39 -21.57 -5.15 -7.21
C PHE A 39 -22.28 -3.81 -7.35
N ASP A 40 -23.61 -3.79 -7.51
CA ASP A 40 -24.38 -2.56 -7.71
C ASP A 40 -24.42 -1.71 -6.43
N THR A 41 -24.63 -2.34 -5.27
CA THR A 41 -24.56 -1.66 -3.97
C THR A 41 -23.17 -1.08 -3.72
N ALA A 42 -22.13 -1.86 -4.00
CA ALA A 42 -20.75 -1.42 -3.85
C ALA A 42 -20.40 -0.25 -4.79
N LEU A 43 -20.79 -0.36 -6.07
CA LEU A 43 -20.56 0.67 -7.09
C LEU A 43 -21.29 1.98 -6.75
N ALA A 44 -22.53 1.90 -6.26
CA ALA A 44 -23.29 3.08 -5.83
C ALA A 44 -22.58 3.84 -4.70
N GLY A 45 -22.02 3.12 -3.72
CA GLY A 45 -21.21 3.72 -2.66
C GLY A 45 -19.91 4.32 -3.17
N PHE A 46 -19.24 3.64 -4.11
CA PHE A 46 -17.97 4.07 -4.68
C PHE A 46 -18.07 5.39 -5.46
N LYS A 47 -19.16 5.56 -6.22
CA LYS A 47 -19.46 6.77 -7.01
C LYS A 47 -19.48 8.06 -6.20
N ALA A 48 -19.78 7.99 -4.90
CA ALA A 48 -19.84 9.16 -4.02
C ALA A 48 -18.47 9.60 -3.49
N GLN A 49 -17.40 8.83 -3.74
CA GLN A 49 -16.09 9.06 -3.12
C GLN A 49 -15.17 9.90 -4.01
N THR A 50 -14.34 10.72 -3.37
CA THR A 50 -13.33 11.57 -4.02
C THR A 50 -12.00 11.56 -3.25
N GLY A 51 -10.92 12.06 -3.87
CA GLY A 51 -9.61 12.21 -3.24
C GLY A 51 -9.04 10.91 -2.66
N ASP A 52 -8.33 10.99 -1.54
CA ASP A 52 -7.74 9.80 -0.89
C ASP A 52 -8.80 8.80 -0.41
N ARG A 53 -10.01 9.26 -0.08
CA ARG A 53 -11.11 8.35 0.28
C ARG A 53 -11.50 7.47 -0.90
N ARG A 54 -11.53 8.03 -2.11
CA ARG A 54 -11.75 7.26 -3.34
C ARG A 54 -10.67 6.22 -3.58
N ALA A 55 -9.39 6.57 -3.39
CA ALA A 55 -8.28 5.62 -3.52
C ALA A 55 -8.38 4.46 -2.51
N VAL A 56 -8.73 4.76 -1.25
CA VAL A 56 -8.95 3.74 -0.21
C VAL A 56 -10.14 2.83 -0.54
N TRP A 57 -11.26 3.41 -0.99
CA TRP A 57 -12.42 2.64 -1.44
C TRP A 57 -12.08 1.75 -2.63
N ASN A 58 -11.40 2.28 -3.64
CA ASN A 58 -10.99 1.51 -4.82
C ASN A 58 -10.13 0.30 -4.43
N GLY A 59 -9.14 0.51 -3.54
CA GLY A 59 -8.31 -0.58 -3.02
C GLY A 59 -9.12 -1.63 -2.26
N GLY A 60 -10.00 -1.21 -1.34
CA GLY A 60 -10.82 -2.14 -0.55
C GLY A 60 -11.80 -2.96 -1.39
N LEU A 61 -12.48 -2.32 -2.36
CA LEU A 61 -13.40 -3.01 -3.27
C LEU A 61 -12.66 -3.95 -4.23
N ALA A 62 -11.52 -3.52 -4.76
CA ALA A 62 -10.72 -4.35 -5.65
C ALA A 62 -10.17 -5.58 -4.92
N GLU A 63 -9.69 -5.44 -3.68
CA GLU A 63 -9.22 -6.57 -2.86
C GLU A 63 -10.32 -7.61 -2.64
N ALA A 64 -11.55 -7.16 -2.37
CA ALA A 64 -12.73 -8.01 -2.23
C ALA A 64 -13.18 -8.66 -3.56
N ALA A 65 -12.86 -8.03 -4.68
CA ALA A 65 -13.22 -8.49 -6.02
C ALA A 65 -12.17 -9.40 -6.68
N ILE A 66 -11.07 -9.73 -6.00
CA ILE A 66 -10.06 -10.62 -6.56
C ILE A 66 -10.65 -12.00 -6.89
N GLY A 67 -10.45 -12.45 -8.13
CA GLY A 67 -11.06 -13.62 -8.73
C GLY A 67 -12.43 -13.34 -9.37
N ARG A 68 -12.81 -12.07 -9.52
CA ARG A 68 -14.12 -11.65 -10.07
C ARG A 68 -13.99 -10.60 -11.19
N SER A 69 -12.80 -10.36 -11.73
CA SER A 69 -12.59 -9.43 -12.86
C SER A 69 -13.53 -9.70 -14.04
N GLU A 70 -13.73 -10.96 -14.44
CA GLU A 70 -14.68 -11.34 -15.51
C GLU A 70 -16.13 -10.92 -15.20
N GLN A 71 -16.54 -10.95 -13.92
CA GLN A 71 -17.90 -10.53 -13.52
C GLN A 71 -18.03 -9.00 -13.55
N LEU A 72 -16.97 -8.27 -13.17
CA LEU A 72 -16.92 -6.81 -13.29
C LEU A 72 -16.92 -6.38 -14.76
N GLU A 73 -16.20 -7.09 -15.64
CA GLU A 73 -16.20 -6.88 -17.09
C GLU A 73 -17.60 -7.08 -17.69
N ALA A 74 -18.26 -8.20 -17.38
CA ALA A 74 -19.63 -8.45 -17.82
C ALA A 74 -20.60 -7.34 -17.34
N ARG A 75 -20.45 -6.90 -16.08
CA ARG A 75 -21.26 -5.80 -15.56
C ARG A 75 -20.98 -4.47 -16.26
N LEU A 76 -19.73 -4.20 -16.60
CA LEU A 76 -19.33 -3.02 -17.35
C LEU A 76 -19.96 -3.01 -18.75
N GLU A 77 -19.98 -4.14 -19.44
CA GLU A 77 -20.65 -4.31 -20.74
C GLU A 77 -22.16 -4.03 -20.64
N GLU A 78 -22.83 -4.55 -19.61
CA GLU A 78 -24.26 -4.28 -19.35
C GLU A 78 -24.56 -2.79 -19.14
N LEU A 79 -23.60 -2.03 -18.60
CA LEU A 79 -23.69 -0.59 -18.40
C LEU A 79 -23.20 0.23 -19.61
N GLY A 80 -22.98 -0.41 -20.76
CA GLY A 80 -22.57 0.26 -22.00
C GLY A 80 -21.06 0.48 -22.15
N GLY A 81 -20.25 -0.19 -21.34
CA GLY A 81 -18.80 -0.32 -21.53
C GLY A 81 -17.95 0.89 -21.13
N ARG A 82 -18.54 1.94 -20.55
CA ARG A 82 -17.86 3.23 -20.32
C ARG A 82 -18.14 3.88 -18.96
N ASP A 83 -18.64 3.12 -17.99
CA ASP A 83 -18.83 3.64 -16.62
C ASP A 83 -17.45 3.89 -15.98
N PRO A 84 -17.08 5.15 -15.65
CA PRO A 84 -15.74 5.49 -15.20
C PRO A 84 -15.36 4.83 -13.86
N ASP A 85 -16.33 4.68 -12.96
CA ASP A 85 -16.12 4.10 -11.64
C ASP A 85 -15.90 2.59 -11.75
N LEU A 86 -16.67 1.89 -12.58
CA LEU A 86 -16.50 0.46 -12.78
C LEU A 86 -15.23 0.14 -13.58
N LEU A 87 -14.83 1.00 -14.54
CA LEU A 87 -13.53 0.91 -15.21
C LEU A 87 -12.37 1.02 -14.22
N LEU A 88 -12.41 2.01 -13.32
CA LEU A 88 -11.39 2.20 -12.29
C LEU A 88 -11.29 0.99 -11.34
N TRP A 89 -12.44 0.49 -10.89
CA TRP A 89 -12.50 -0.68 -10.01
C TRP A 89 -12.00 -1.95 -10.70
N LEU A 90 -12.41 -2.19 -11.95
CA LEU A 90 -11.90 -3.32 -12.74
C LEU A 90 -10.39 -3.23 -12.93
N ALA A 91 -9.87 -2.07 -13.33
CA ALA A 91 -8.42 -1.88 -13.52
C ALA A 91 -7.63 -2.20 -12.25
N GLN A 92 -8.09 -1.72 -11.09
CA GLN A 92 -7.43 -2.02 -9.81
C GLN A 92 -7.54 -3.50 -9.44
N THR A 93 -8.67 -4.15 -9.73
CA THR A 93 -8.86 -5.59 -9.49
C THR A 93 -7.90 -6.43 -10.33
N LEU A 94 -7.78 -6.12 -11.63
CA LEU A 94 -6.82 -6.77 -12.53
C LEU A 94 -5.36 -6.57 -12.07
N VAL A 95 -5.01 -5.35 -11.63
CA VAL A 95 -3.70 -5.08 -11.04
C VAL A 95 -3.45 -6.01 -9.85
N LEU A 96 -4.37 -6.05 -8.88
CA LEU A 96 -4.18 -6.90 -7.68
C LEU A 96 -4.12 -8.39 -8.00
N GLU A 97 -4.96 -8.87 -8.93
CA GLU A 97 -4.91 -10.25 -9.45
C GLU A 97 -3.54 -10.59 -10.06
N GLY A 98 -3.04 -9.73 -10.94
CA GLY A 98 -1.73 -9.88 -11.56
C GLY A 98 -0.61 -9.93 -10.51
N TRP A 99 -0.59 -8.97 -9.58
CA TRP A 99 0.45 -8.91 -8.54
C TRP A 99 0.42 -10.10 -7.58
N ARG A 100 -0.75 -10.68 -7.31
CA ARG A 100 -0.86 -11.94 -6.56
C ARG A 100 -0.27 -13.13 -7.32
N ILE A 101 -0.48 -13.21 -8.64
CA ILE A 101 0.08 -14.28 -9.49
C ILE A 101 1.62 -14.21 -9.56
N ARG A 102 2.17 -13.00 -9.78
CA ARG A 102 3.62 -12.77 -9.79
C ARG A 102 4.26 -13.08 -8.43
N SER A 103 3.49 -12.90 -7.35
CA SER A 103 3.93 -12.86 -5.95
C SER A 103 4.77 -11.62 -5.60
N GLY A 104 4.89 -11.36 -4.30
CA GLY A 104 5.78 -10.31 -3.76
C GLY A 104 7.27 -10.68 -3.77
N GLN A 105 7.66 -11.84 -4.30
CA GLN A 105 9.04 -12.31 -4.31
C GLN A 105 9.90 -11.57 -5.34
N GLN A 106 11.23 -11.73 -5.23
CA GLN A 106 12.16 -11.19 -6.22
C GLN A 106 11.95 -11.89 -7.58
N ALA A 107 12.22 -11.18 -8.67
CA ALA A 107 12.03 -11.69 -10.02
C ALA A 107 12.67 -13.06 -10.26
N LYS A 108 13.86 -13.33 -9.70
CA LYS A 108 14.57 -14.62 -9.82
C LYS A 108 13.85 -15.82 -9.18
N TYR A 109 12.79 -15.59 -8.40
CA TYR A 109 11.98 -16.62 -7.75
C TYR A 109 10.59 -16.77 -8.37
N VAL A 110 10.29 -16.03 -9.44
CA VAL A 110 9.01 -16.08 -10.15
C VAL A 110 9.20 -16.90 -11.42
N SER A 111 8.32 -17.88 -11.66
CA SER A 111 8.40 -18.74 -12.84
C SER A 111 8.04 -17.99 -14.13
N GLU A 112 8.54 -18.48 -15.27
CA GLU A 112 8.22 -17.90 -16.59
C GLU A 112 6.71 -17.89 -16.87
N GLN A 113 6.00 -18.94 -16.46
CA GLN A 113 4.53 -19.02 -16.61
C GLN A 113 3.82 -17.95 -15.77
N GLN A 114 4.24 -17.74 -14.52
CA GLN A 114 3.69 -16.68 -13.68
C GLN A 114 3.94 -15.29 -14.29
N PHE A 115 5.13 -15.07 -14.87
CA PHE A 115 5.44 -13.82 -15.57
C PHE A 115 4.57 -13.61 -16.81
N ALA A 116 4.35 -14.65 -17.63
CA ALA A 116 3.50 -14.55 -18.80
C ALA A 116 2.08 -14.15 -18.41
N THR A 117 1.45 -14.87 -17.48
CA THR A 117 0.10 -14.55 -16.99
C THR A 117 0.04 -13.18 -16.34
N PHE A 118 1.05 -12.79 -15.55
CA PHE A 118 1.14 -11.46 -14.96
C PHE A 118 1.14 -10.34 -16.00
N HIS A 119 1.98 -10.45 -17.04
CA HIS A 119 2.05 -9.43 -18.08
C HIS A 119 0.78 -9.39 -18.94
N ASP A 120 0.15 -10.55 -19.19
CA ASP A 120 -1.11 -10.60 -19.94
C ASP A 120 -2.21 -9.83 -19.19
N ILE A 121 -2.37 -10.08 -17.89
CA ILE A 121 -3.35 -9.36 -17.04
C ILE A 121 -3.02 -7.86 -16.97
N LEU A 122 -1.75 -7.49 -16.82
CA LEU A 122 -1.38 -6.07 -16.75
C LEU A 122 -1.54 -5.32 -18.07
N ARG A 123 -1.45 -6.00 -19.22
CA ARG A 123 -1.79 -5.39 -20.52
C ARG A 123 -3.29 -5.10 -20.61
N THR A 124 -4.14 -5.98 -20.11
CA THR A 124 -5.57 -5.69 -19.98
C THR A 124 -5.81 -4.53 -19.01
N ALA A 125 -5.16 -4.55 -17.84
CA ALA A 125 -5.27 -3.46 -16.87
C ALA A 125 -4.82 -2.10 -17.43
N TYR A 126 -3.78 -2.09 -18.27
CA TYR A 126 -3.31 -0.91 -18.99
C TYR A 126 -4.40 -0.31 -19.90
N GLU A 127 -5.10 -1.14 -20.67
CA GLU A 127 -6.18 -0.68 -21.55
C GLU A 127 -7.36 -0.15 -20.72
N VAL A 128 -7.77 -0.88 -19.69
CA VAL A 128 -8.89 -0.50 -18.82
C VAL A 128 -8.61 0.79 -18.05
N VAL A 129 -7.40 0.96 -17.48
CA VAL A 129 -7.05 2.19 -16.76
C VAL A 129 -6.93 3.38 -17.70
N GLY A 130 -6.49 3.17 -18.94
CA GLY A 130 -6.51 4.20 -19.99
C GLY A 130 -7.94 4.72 -20.24
N LEU A 131 -8.90 3.81 -20.41
CA LEU A 131 -10.31 4.17 -20.54
C LEU A 131 -10.88 4.85 -19.29
N ALA A 132 -10.47 4.44 -18.09
CA ALA A 132 -10.85 5.10 -16.84
C ALA A 132 -10.37 6.57 -16.81
N ILE A 133 -9.13 6.83 -17.25
CA ILE A 133 -8.58 8.19 -17.38
C ILE A 133 -9.34 9.00 -18.43
N GLU A 134 -9.62 8.42 -19.60
CA GLU A 134 -10.37 9.10 -20.67
C GLU A 134 -11.79 9.49 -20.25
N THR A 135 -12.45 8.66 -19.44
CA THR A 135 -13.84 8.86 -19.02
C THR A 135 -13.97 9.75 -17.77
N ALA A 136 -12.91 9.86 -16.97
CA ALA A 136 -12.85 10.75 -15.80
C ALA A 136 -11.51 11.52 -15.75
N PRO A 137 -11.26 12.46 -16.69
CA PRO A 137 -9.96 13.10 -16.86
C PRO A 137 -9.55 14.00 -15.69
N ASP A 138 -10.46 14.35 -14.78
CA ASP A 138 -10.17 15.15 -13.57
C ASP A 138 -9.90 14.28 -12.32
N ASP A 139 -10.11 12.96 -12.40
CA ASP A 139 -9.90 12.05 -11.28
C ASP A 139 -8.41 11.67 -11.16
N ALA A 140 -7.84 11.87 -9.97
CA ALA A 140 -6.46 11.49 -9.67
C ALA A 140 -6.28 9.97 -9.48
N THR A 141 -7.34 9.25 -9.13
CA THR A 141 -7.28 7.85 -8.68
C THR A 141 -6.82 6.88 -9.78
N PRO A 142 -7.31 6.95 -11.03
CA PRO A 142 -6.84 6.09 -12.13
C PRO A 142 -5.33 6.19 -12.36
N TRP A 143 -4.74 7.38 -12.20
CA TRP A 143 -3.29 7.56 -12.33
C TRP A 143 -2.50 6.78 -11.27
N THR A 144 -3.04 6.63 -10.07
CA THR A 144 -2.41 5.81 -9.02
C THR A 144 -2.44 4.31 -9.34
N VAL A 145 -3.50 3.85 -10.02
CA VAL A 145 -3.60 2.48 -10.53
C VAL A 145 -2.61 2.28 -11.68
N TYR A 146 -2.52 3.26 -12.58
CA TYR A 146 -1.61 3.21 -13.71
C TYR A 146 -0.14 3.19 -13.27
N GLN A 147 0.23 3.86 -12.17
CA GLN A 147 1.58 3.71 -11.60
C GLN A 147 1.93 2.24 -11.31
N TRP A 148 0.99 1.44 -10.79
CA TRP A 148 1.22 0.01 -10.53
C TRP A 148 1.27 -0.84 -11.79
N VAL A 149 0.48 -0.51 -12.81
CA VAL A 149 0.58 -1.12 -14.14
C VAL A 149 1.97 -0.85 -14.73
N ALA A 150 2.42 0.40 -14.71
CA ALA A 150 3.72 0.82 -15.23
C ALA A 150 4.89 0.11 -14.54
N ILE A 151 4.83 -0.05 -13.19
CA ILE A 151 5.86 -0.78 -12.44
C ILE A 151 5.89 -2.25 -12.88
N GLY A 152 4.72 -2.85 -13.08
CA GLY A 152 4.65 -4.25 -13.47
C GLY A 152 5.06 -4.51 -14.91
N LEU A 153 4.80 -3.56 -15.82
CA LEU A 153 5.14 -3.66 -17.24
C LEU A 153 6.57 -3.20 -17.58
N GLY A 154 7.38 -2.77 -16.61
CA GLY A 154 8.76 -2.41 -16.92
C GLY A 154 8.95 -0.99 -17.46
N ALA A 155 8.03 -0.06 -17.20
CA ALA A 155 8.12 1.31 -17.73
C ALA A 155 9.38 2.05 -17.21
N ASP A 156 9.87 3.02 -17.98
CA ASP A 156 11.03 3.80 -17.59
C ASP A 156 10.72 4.86 -16.51
N LEU A 157 11.78 5.45 -15.94
CA LEU A 157 11.66 6.47 -14.91
C LEU A 157 10.91 7.73 -15.39
N GLU A 158 11.04 8.09 -16.67
CA GLU A 158 10.36 9.24 -17.26
C GLU A 158 8.83 9.02 -17.29
N THR A 159 8.40 7.83 -17.71
CA THR A 159 6.99 7.43 -17.65
C THR A 159 6.47 7.45 -16.22
N HIS A 160 7.23 6.93 -15.26
CA HIS A 160 6.85 6.97 -13.84
C HIS A 160 6.76 8.39 -13.28
N GLU A 161 7.61 9.31 -13.74
CA GLU A 161 7.52 10.72 -13.38
C GLU A 161 6.28 11.36 -13.99
N ALA A 162 6.01 11.15 -15.28
CA ALA A 162 4.83 11.69 -15.95
C ALA A 162 3.53 11.25 -15.26
N LEU A 163 3.38 9.95 -14.96
CA LEU A 163 2.23 9.41 -14.24
C LEU A 163 2.06 10.03 -12.85
N PHE A 164 3.17 10.25 -12.13
CA PHE A 164 3.15 10.90 -10.83
C PHE A 164 2.69 12.35 -10.94
N GLN A 165 3.22 13.11 -11.92
CA GLN A 165 2.84 14.50 -12.17
C GLN A 165 1.35 14.64 -12.51
N GLU A 166 0.81 13.76 -13.35
CA GLU A 166 -0.62 13.74 -13.69
C GLU A 166 -1.49 13.48 -12.45
N ALA A 167 -1.08 12.57 -11.56
CA ALA A 167 -1.82 12.29 -10.33
C ALA A 167 -1.82 13.51 -9.38
N ILE A 168 -0.66 14.13 -9.15
CA ILE A 168 -0.55 15.25 -8.21
C ILE A 168 -1.06 16.58 -8.78
N ALA A 169 -1.13 16.73 -10.11
CA ALA A 169 -1.79 17.88 -10.72
C ALA A 169 -3.29 17.94 -10.37
N ARG A 170 -3.92 16.77 -10.19
CA ARG A 170 -5.34 16.62 -9.84
C ARG A 170 -5.57 16.57 -8.34
N HIS A 171 -4.71 15.85 -7.62
CA HIS A 171 -4.75 15.75 -6.15
C HIS A 171 -3.35 15.88 -5.56
N PRO A 172 -2.87 17.12 -5.29
CA PRO A 172 -1.50 17.36 -4.81
C PRO A 172 -1.15 16.64 -3.51
N ALA A 173 -2.14 16.31 -2.68
CA ALA A 173 -1.94 15.63 -1.41
C ALA A 173 -2.17 14.10 -1.49
N SER A 174 -2.31 13.53 -2.70
CA SER A 174 -2.60 12.10 -2.90
C SER A 174 -1.58 11.21 -2.20
N TYR A 175 -2.00 10.56 -1.12
CA TYR A 175 -1.15 9.67 -0.34
C TYR A 175 -0.74 8.44 -1.15
N ALA A 176 -1.67 7.91 -1.94
CA ALA A 176 -1.43 6.79 -2.83
C ALA A 176 -0.40 7.13 -3.91
N ALA A 177 -0.53 8.28 -4.58
CA ALA A 177 0.41 8.68 -5.65
C ALA A 177 1.85 8.81 -5.14
N HIS A 178 2.04 9.46 -3.98
CA HIS A 178 3.36 9.62 -3.37
C HIS A 178 3.93 8.30 -2.85
N GLY A 179 3.09 7.46 -2.24
CA GLY A 179 3.50 6.12 -1.81
C GLY A 179 3.92 5.22 -2.99
N ASN A 180 3.18 5.27 -4.10
CA ASN A 180 3.53 4.52 -5.30
C ASN A 180 4.81 5.04 -5.96
N LYS A 181 5.04 6.37 -5.93
CA LYS A 181 6.30 6.97 -6.39
C LYS A 181 7.50 6.44 -5.61
N VAL A 182 7.38 6.30 -4.28
CA VAL A 182 8.42 5.67 -3.44
C VAL A 182 8.76 4.27 -3.94
N HIS A 183 7.75 3.46 -4.31
CA HIS A 183 8.00 2.13 -4.87
C HIS A 183 8.68 2.20 -6.24
N ALA A 184 8.21 3.04 -7.16
CA ALA A 184 8.80 3.15 -8.51
C ALA A 184 10.29 3.54 -8.47
N ILE A 185 10.67 4.47 -7.59
CA ILE A 185 12.06 4.92 -7.42
C ILE A 185 12.87 4.09 -6.42
N ALA A 186 12.35 2.96 -5.94
CA ALA A 186 13.12 2.05 -5.13
C ALA A 186 14.20 1.34 -6.01
N PRO A 187 15.41 1.07 -5.49
CA PRO A 187 16.48 0.44 -6.28
C PRO A 187 16.18 -0.95 -6.82
N LYS A 188 15.14 -1.63 -6.30
CA LYS A 188 14.71 -2.94 -6.79
C LYS A 188 13.94 -2.86 -8.12
N TRP A 189 13.53 -1.66 -8.52
CA TRP A 189 12.76 -1.40 -9.72
C TRP A 189 13.58 -0.53 -10.68
N TYR A 190 13.48 0.79 -10.57
CA TYR A 190 14.12 1.71 -11.52
C TYR A 190 14.98 2.79 -10.84
N GLY A 191 14.90 2.91 -9.51
CA GLY A 191 15.69 3.88 -8.77
C GLY A 191 17.18 3.61 -8.80
N THR A 192 17.99 4.66 -8.65
CA THR A 192 19.46 4.50 -8.65
C THR A 192 20.02 4.21 -7.24
N SER A 193 19.38 4.74 -6.19
CA SER A 193 19.85 4.57 -4.81
C SER A 193 18.75 4.69 -3.76
N LEU A 194 18.99 4.13 -2.57
CA LEU A 194 18.10 4.32 -1.42
C LEU A 194 18.09 5.78 -0.95
N ASP A 195 19.20 6.50 -1.11
CA ASP A 195 19.31 7.89 -0.66
C ASP A 195 18.39 8.82 -1.47
N GLU A 196 18.25 8.61 -2.78
CA GLU A 196 17.29 9.35 -3.61
C GLU A 196 15.84 9.09 -3.19
N MET A 197 15.47 7.81 -2.99
CA MET A 197 14.13 7.44 -2.54
C MET A 197 13.79 8.04 -1.18
N LEU A 198 14.74 7.99 -0.23
CA LEU A 198 14.58 8.55 1.10
C LEU A 198 14.55 10.09 1.09
N ALA A 199 15.36 10.73 0.24
CA ALA A 199 15.35 12.18 0.06
C ALA A 199 14.00 12.68 -0.46
N PHE A 200 13.46 12.04 -1.50
CA PHE A 200 12.11 12.34 -2.01
C PHE A 200 11.05 12.27 -0.92
N ALA A 201 11.05 11.19 -0.12
CA ALA A 201 10.06 10.99 0.93
C ALA A 201 10.23 11.97 2.09
N ALA A 202 11.47 12.33 2.44
CA ALA A 202 11.75 13.35 3.45
C ALA A 202 11.27 14.74 2.99
N GLU A 203 11.59 15.14 1.76
CA GLU A 203 11.12 16.40 1.18
C GLU A 203 9.59 16.45 1.08
N THR A 204 8.96 15.33 0.70
CA THR A 204 7.49 15.20 0.68
C THR A 204 6.92 15.45 2.08
N ALA A 205 7.49 14.83 3.12
CA ALA A 205 7.04 15.01 4.49
C ALA A 205 7.27 16.44 5.00
N ASP A 206 8.38 17.07 4.61
CA ASP A 206 8.70 18.46 4.97
C ASP A 206 7.76 19.47 4.30
N ARG A 207 7.31 19.20 3.07
CA ARG A 207 6.36 20.07 2.34
C ARG A 207 4.90 19.81 2.69
N ALA A 208 4.55 18.63 3.22
CA ALA A 208 3.18 18.31 3.63
C ALA A 208 2.62 19.37 4.60
N ALA A 209 1.33 19.68 4.50
CA ALA A 209 0.70 20.57 5.48
C ALA A 209 0.73 19.92 6.89
N PRO A 210 0.92 20.70 7.98
CA PRO A 210 0.69 20.18 9.32
C PRO A 210 -0.70 19.58 9.44
N GLY A 211 -0.81 18.39 10.02
CA GLY A 211 -2.03 17.61 10.08
C GLY A 211 -2.17 16.59 8.95
N SER A 212 -1.50 16.73 7.81
CA SER A 212 -1.72 15.82 6.66
C SER A 212 -1.03 14.47 6.80
N VAL A 213 -1.75 13.39 6.42
CA VAL A 213 -1.20 12.02 6.37
C VAL A 213 -0.05 11.88 5.36
N LEU A 214 0.08 12.82 4.42
CA LEU A 214 1.15 12.84 3.43
C LEU A 214 2.55 12.82 4.07
N SER A 215 2.69 13.39 5.27
CA SER A 215 3.95 13.32 6.01
C SER A 215 4.37 11.90 6.40
N ALA A 216 3.43 10.95 6.44
CA ALA A 216 3.69 9.54 6.70
C ALA A 216 4.31 8.78 5.50
N VAL A 217 4.43 9.40 4.32
CA VAL A 217 5.16 8.80 3.17
C VAL A 217 6.62 8.50 3.53
N LEU A 218 7.22 9.28 4.44
CA LEU A 218 8.55 8.98 4.98
C LEU A 218 8.61 7.60 5.65
N ALA A 219 7.57 7.21 6.40
CA ALA A 219 7.53 5.90 7.04
C ALA A 219 7.46 4.76 6.00
N LYS A 220 6.77 4.97 4.87
CA LYS A 220 6.77 4.01 3.75
C LYS A 220 8.17 3.82 3.17
N ALA A 221 8.85 4.93 2.86
CA ALA A 221 10.19 4.89 2.29
C ALA A 221 11.23 4.25 3.22
N VAL A 222 11.18 4.55 4.52
CA VAL A 222 12.10 3.93 5.49
C VAL A 222 11.81 2.42 5.65
N ALA A 223 10.55 2.00 5.62
CA ALA A 223 10.20 0.58 5.63
C ALA A 223 10.68 -0.14 4.36
N GLU A 224 10.52 0.46 3.18
CA GLU A 224 11.03 -0.06 1.91
C GLU A 224 12.57 -0.14 1.89
N ALA A 225 13.26 0.89 2.41
CA ALA A 225 14.72 0.85 2.55
C ALA A 225 15.18 -0.27 3.52
N ARG A 226 14.42 -0.50 4.59
CA ARG A 226 14.66 -1.63 5.51
C ARG A 226 14.45 -2.97 4.81
N LEU A 227 13.40 -3.12 4.00
CA LEU A 227 13.20 -4.29 3.14
C LEU A 227 14.40 -4.50 2.19
N HIS A 228 14.88 -3.43 1.55
CA HIS A 228 16.03 -3.49 0.67
C HIS A 228 17.25 -4.10 1.37
N VAL A 229 17.56 -3.65 2.59
CA VAL A 229 18.66 -4.21 3.39
C VAL A 229 18.51 -5.71 3.61
N PHE A 230 17.30 -6.18 3.98
CA PHE A 230 17.09 -7.60 4.28
C PHE A 230 17.05 -8.49 3.04
N SER A 231 16.42 -8.02 1.97
CA SER A 231 16.07 -8.85 0.82
C SER A 231 17.00 -8.68 -0.36
N PHE A 232 17.59 -7.50 -0.56
CA PHE A 232 18.30 -7.13 -1.80
C PHE A 232 19.80 -6.86 -1.60
N THR A 233 20.34 -7.25 -0.44
CA THR A 233 21.79 -7.23 -0.19
C THR A 233 22.34 -8.65 0.02
N ASP A 234 23.58 -8.88 -0.40
CA ASP A 234 24.29 -10.16 -0.22
C ASP A 234 24.99 -10.29 1.14
N ALA A 235 24.69 -9.39 2.08
CA ALA A 235 25.24 -9.42 3.42
C ALA A 235 24.69 -10.62 4.23
N ASN A 236 25.50 -11.15 5.15
CA ASN A 236 25.02 -12.17 6.09
C ASN A 236 23.99 -11.60 7.07
N ALA A 237 23.24 -12.48 7.75
CA ALA A 237 22.14 -12.10 8.64
C ALA A 237 22.54 -11.07 9.72
N VAL A 238 23.71 -11.24 10.35
CA VAL A 238 24.21 -10.32 11.39
C VAL A 238 24.44 -8.93 10.82
N LYS A 239 25.10 -8.84 9.66
CA LYS A 239 25.34 -7.57 8.96
C LYS A 239 24.04 -6.91 8.51
N LYS A 240 23.05 -7.68 8.03
CA LYS A 240 21.72 -7.17 7.65
C LYS A 240 20.99 -6.57 8.84
N VAL A 241 20.96 -7.26 9.98
CA VAL A 241 20.35 -6.74 11.23
C VAL A 241 21.05 -5.47 11.69
N ALA A 242 22.39 -5.44 11.68
CA ALA A 242 23.15 -4.24 12.06
C ALA A 242 22.87 -3.06 11.12
N ALA A 243 22.85 -3.29 9.81
CA ALA A 243 22.55 -2.27 8.81
C ALA A 243 21.11 -1.74 8.92
N ALA A 244 20.13 -2.62 9.08
CA ALA A 244 18.73 -2.25 9.26
C ALA A 244 18.51 -1.46 10.57
N THR A 245 19.21 -1.83 11.64
CA THR A 245 19.18 -1.11 12.93
C THR A 245 19.82 0.27 12.77
N LYS A 246 20.99 0.36 12.14
CA LYS A 246 21.65 1.64 11.85
C LYS A 246 20.76 2.55 11.00
N LEU A 247 20.12 2.01 9.97
CA LEU A 247 19.17 2.74 9.12
C LEU A 247 17.98 3.26 9.95
N THR A 248 17.35 2.40 10.74
CA THR A 248 16.19 2.79 11.56
C THR A 248 16.57 3.85 12.60
N ASN A 249 17.75 3.72 13.23
CA ASN A 249 18.27 4.73 14.15
C ASN A 249 18.59 6.07 13.45
N LYS A 250 19.18 6.04 12.25
CA LYS A 250 19.44 7.25 11.44
C LYS A 250 18.14 8.03 11.17
N TRP A 251 17.05 7.32 10.95
CA TRP A 251 15.75 7.90 10.60
C TRP A 251 14.78 8.03 11.78
N ALA A 252 15.21 7.72 13.01
CA ALA A 252 14.33 7.75 14.18
C ALA A 252 13.76 9.16 14.44
N ASP A 253 14.62 10.18 14.52
CA ASP A 253 14.20 11.57 14.74
C ASP A 253 13.36 12.12 13.57
N PRO A 254 13.74 11.95 12.28
CA PRO A 254 12.86 12.33 11.16
C PRO A 254 11.50 11.63 11.16
N LEU A 255 11.44 10.34 11.53
CA LEU A 255 10.16 9.61 11.64
C LEU A 255 9.30 10.16 12.77
N LEU A 256 9.89 10.52 13.91
CA LEU A 256 9.16 11.19 14.99
C LEU A 256 8.65 12.56 14.55
N ALA A 257 9.49 13.36 13.91
CA ALA A 257 9.12 14.69 13.43
C ALA A 257 7.98 14.63 12.41
N SER A 258 8.06 13.73 11.42
CA SER A 258 6.98 13.53 10.45
C SER A 258 5.69 13.05 11.11
N ARG A 259 5.78 12.12 12.07
CA ARG A 259 4.61 11.66 12.84
C ARG A 259 3.98 12.77 13.67
N GLN A 260 4.78 13.60 14.33
CA GLN A 260 4.28 14.74 15.12
C GLN A 260 3.64 15.80 14.22
N LYS A 261 4.19 16.02 13.03
CA LYS A 261 3.62 16.91 12.02
C LYS A 261 2.31 16.37 11.47
N TRP A 262 2.17 15.06 11.29
CA TRP A 262 0.91 14.42 10.94
C TRP A 262 -0.12 14.54 12.07
N LEU A 263 0.24 14.14 13.30
CA LEU A 263 -0.69 14.02 14.44
C LEU A 263 -0.90 15.35 15.18
N GLN A 264 -1.08 16.44 14.45
CA GLN A 264 -1.39 17.74 15.06
C GLN A 264 -2.71 17.69 15.84
N PRO A 265 -2.78 18.33 17.01
CA PRO A 265 -4.02 18.42 17.77
C PRO A 265 -5.16 19.04 16.94
N GLY A 266 -6.33 18.41 16.95
CA GLY A 266 -7.53 18.92 16.26
C GLY A 266 -7.59 18.64 14.76
N ARG A 267 -6.64 17.86 14.21
CA ARG A 267 -6.71 17.43 12.80
C ARG A 267 -7.95 16.56 12.52
N ALA A 268 -8.51 16.65 11.33
CA ALA A 268 -9.60 15.79 10.88
C ALA A 268 -9.06 14.48 10.32
N PRO A 269 -9.54 13.29 10.75
CA PRO A 269 -9.05 12.02 10.22
C PRO A 269 -9.08 11.95 8.69
N GLU A 270 -8.02 11.42 8.10
CA GLU A 270 -7.87 11.21 6.66
C GLU A 270 -7.98 9.72 6.36
N ALA A 271 -8.57 9.35 5.22
CA ALA A 271 -8.85 7.95 4.90
C ALA A 271 -7.63 7.01 5.01
N PRO A 272 -6.40 7.42 4.63
CA PRO A 272 -5.20 6.58 4.75
C PRO A 272 -4.58 6.49 6.16
N ASP A 273 -5.16 7.12 7.20
CA ASP A 273 -4.54 7.24 8.52
C ASP A 273 -4.17 5.88 9.14
N LEU A 274 -5.02 4.85 8.97
CA LEU A 274 -4.75 3.51 9.52
C LEU A 274 -3.59 2.79 8.80
N ASP A 275 -3.42 3.01 7.50
CA ASP A 275 -2.25 2.52 6.75
C ASP A 275 -0.97 3.19 7.29
N ALA A 276 -0.98 4.52 7.43
CA ALA A 276 0.15 5.25 8.00
C ALA A 276 0.54 4.75 9.41
N HIS A 277 -0.44 4.48 10.27
CA HIS A 277 -0.19 3.92 11.60
C HIS A 277 0.50 2.55 11.56
N ASN A 278 0.17 1.68 10.60
CA ASN A 278 0.85 0.40 10.41
C ASN A 278 2.35 0.58 10.17
N TYR A 279 2.74 1.53 9.31
CA TYR A 279 4.15 1.81 9.02
C TYR A 279 4.89 2.38 10.24
N TYR A 280 4.30 3.32 10.97
CA TYR A 280 4.91 3.85 12.19
C TYR A 280 5.02 2.79 13.30
N ALA A 281 3.99 1.96 13.51
CA ALA A 281 4.03 0.85 14.46
C ALA A 281 5.14 -0.16 14.07
N TYR A 282 5.32 -0.42 12.78
CA TYR A 282 6.37 -1.31 12.30
C TYR A 282 7.79 -0.75 12.52
N LEU A 283 8.01 0.55 12.33
CA LEU A 283 9.34 1.15 12.44
C LEU A 283 9.70 1.53 13.88
N LEU A 284 8.78 2.19 14.58
CA LEU A 284 9.10 2.88 15.84
C LEU A 284 9.22 1.96 17.05
N LYS A 285 8.66 0.74 17.03
CA LYS A 285 8.67 -0.15 18.23
C LYS A 285 10.03 -0.28 18.91
N ASN A 286 11.10 -0.37 18.12
CA ASN A 286 12.45 -0.67 18.63
C ASN A 286 13.29 0.59 18.89
N VAL A 287 12.86 1.76 18.44
CA VAL A 287 13.58 3.03 18.57
C VAL A 287 12.84 4.03 19.46
N HIS A 288 11.51 4.02 19.43
CA HIS A 288 10.59 4.81 20.25
C HIS A 288 9.35 3.96 20.57
N SER A 289 9.50 3.05 21.53
CA SER A 289 8.49 2.02 21.85
C SER A 289 7.12 2.58 22.23
N GLY A 290 7.07 3.72 22.93
CA GLY A 290 5.82 4.44 23.26
C GLY A 290 5.06 4.88 22.02
N GLU A 291 5.75 5.51 21.06
CA GLU A 291 5.11 5.98 19.82
C GLU A 291 4.77 4.84 18.85
N GLY A 292 5.57 3.78 18.87
CA GLY A 292 5.24 2.52 18.21
C GLY A 292 3.96 1.92 18.77
N GLN A 293 3.81 1.85 20.10
CA GLN A 293 2.61 1.33 20.77
C GLN A 293 1.39 2.22 20.48
N ALA A 294 1.52 3.54 20.61
CA ALA A 294 0.43 4.46 20.31
C ALA A 294 -0.06 4.32 18.86
N SER A 295 0.85 4.09 17.91
CA SER A 295 0.47 3.83 16.51
C SER A 295 -0.20 2.45 16.35
N ALA A 296 0.28 1.42 17.05
CA ALA A 296 -0.34 0.10 17.02
C ALA A 296 -1.76 0.09 17.60
N ASP A 297 -2.00 0.85 18.67
CA ASP A 297 -3.33 0.99 19.28
C ASP A 297 -4.29 1.74 18.33
N ALA A 298 -3.80 2.78 17.64
CA ALA A 298 -4.57 3.59 16.69
C ALA A 298 -4.94 2.85 15.39
N MET A 299 -4.39 1.66 15.15
CA MET A 299 -4.80 0.79 14.03
C MET A 299 -6.14 0.10 14.28
N PHE A 300 -6.65 0.07 15.52
CA PHE A 300 -7.89 -0.64 15.89
C PHE A 300 -7.93 -2.09 15.38
N ASN A 301 -6.81 -2.81 15.54
CA ASN A 301 -6.61 -4.19 15.08
C ASN A 301 -6.66 -4.41 13.56
N ARG A 302 -6.71 -3.35 12.74
CA ARG A 302 -6.66 -3.42 11.28
C ARG A 302 -5.20 -3.37 10.82
N VAL A 303 -4.66 -4.54 10.51
CA VAL A 303 -3.27 -4.75 10.11
C VAL A 303 -3.19 -4.73 8.59
N SER A 304 -2.23 -4.02 8.02
CA SER A 304 -1.94 -4.11 6.59
C SER A 304 -0.96 -5.25 6.29
N THR A 305 -1.01 -5.80 5.08
CA THR A 305 0.01 -6.71 4.57
C THR A 305 1.37 -6.01 4.56
N LEU A 306 1.45 -4.78 4.06
CA LEU A 306 2.67 -3.98 4.10
C LEU A 306 2.62 -2.95 5.24
N PRO A 307 3.65 -2.88 6.11
CA PRO A 307 4.98 -3.47 5.96
C PRO A 307 5.17 -4.83 6.67
N TRP A 308 4.13 -5.38 7.31
CA TRP A 308 4.26 -6.54 8.20
C TRP A 308 4.79 -7.80 7.48
N ALA A 309 4.41 -7.99 6.22
CA ALA A 309 4.88 -9.05 5.34
C ALA A 309 6.41 -9.07 5.15
N TYR A 310 7.11 -7.95 5.41
CA TYR A 310 8.56 -7.89 5.33
C TYR A 310 9.26 -8.73 6.40
N SER A 311 8.54 -9.13 7.45
CA SER A 311 9.07 -9.92 8.56
C SER A 311 8.45 -11.31 8.71
N GLY A 312 7.48 -11.69 7.87
CA GLY A 312 6.77 -12.98 7.96
C GLY A 312 5.30 -12.86 7.57
N ASP A 313 4.45 -13.74 8.09
CA ASP A 313 2.99 -13.55 7.98
C ASP A 313 2.59 -12.21 8.64
N PRO A 314 1.78 -11.36 7.98
CA PRO A 314 1.47 -10.02 8.49
C PRO A 314 0.84 -10.01 9.89
N LEU A 315 -0.11 -10.90 10.15
CA LEU A 315 -0.86 -10.94 11.40
C LEU A 315 0.01 -11.51 12.52
N GLU A 316 0.75 -12.57 12.24
CA GLU A 316 1.71 -13.15 13.19
C GLU A 316 2.81 -12.14 13.52
N ALA A 317 3.41 -11.48 12.53
CA ALA A 317 4.47 -10.50 12.74
C ALA A 317 4.01 -9.30 13.59
N PHE A 318 2.78 -8.83 13.37
CA PHE A 318 2.18 -7.81 14.23
C PHE A 318 1.97 -8.34 15.66
N ALA A 319 1.34 -9.50 15.79
CA ALA A 319 0.99 -10.09 17.09
C ALA A 319 2.25 -10.42 17.93
N GLU A 320 3.30 -10.95 17.32
CA GLU A 320 4.59 -11.20 18.00
C GLU A 320 5.20 -9.95 18.58
N LYS A 321 4.95 -8.80 17.95
CA LYS A 321 5.53 -7.52 18.32
C LYS A 321 4.71 -6.75 19.35
N TYR A 322 3.38 -6.92 19.33
CA TYR A 322 2.46 -6.08 20.10
C TYR A 322 1.47 -6.82 21.02
N ARG A 323 1.31 -8.15 20.92
CA ARG A 323 0.28 -8.92 21.65
C ARG A 323 0.82 -10.02 22.56
N ARG A 324 2.04 -9.85 23.08
CA ARG A 324 2.69 -10.84 23.98
C ARG A 324 2.00 -10.94 25.35
#